data_AF-M6D607-F1
#
_entry.id   AF-M6D607-F1
#
_cell.length_a   1.000
_cell.length_b   1.000
_cell.length_c   1.000
_cell.angle_alpha   90.00
_cell.angle_beta   90.00
_cell.angle_gamma   90.00
#
_symmetry.space_group_name_H-M   'P 1'
#
loop_
_entity.id
_entity.type
_entity.pdbx_description
1 polymer ?
#
loop_
_entity_poly.entity_id
_entity_poly.type
_entity_poly.pdbx_seq_one_letter_code
_entity_poly.pdbx_strand_id
1 'polypeptide(L)' 'MFTIGILNCNFLTSNEQLCAKDMEEFDKCFPVLLLAIPGCVDPSLNTCGIAVVETAKEICRGRMQFDSCRAHR' A
#
# COMPACT_ATOMS: atom_id res chain seq x y z
N MET A 1 14.41 -10.42 44.43
CA MET A 1 13.56 -9.21 44.32
C MET A 1 13.51 -8.83 42.84
N PHE A 2 12.33 -8.98 42.23
CA PHE A 2 11.91 -8.64 40.85
C PHE A 2 12.58 -9.29 39.62
N THR A 3 11.85 -10.25 39.03
CA THR A 3 11.93 -10.76 37.65
C THR A 3 10.93 -10.02 36.74
N ILE A 4 11.30 -9.00 35.96
CA ILE A 4 10.51 -8.51 34.80
C ILE A 4 11.46 -7.62 33.94
N GLY A 5 11.64 -7.76 32.64
CA GLY A 5 11.06 -8.63 31.65
C GLY A 5 11.71 -8.31 30.30
N ILE A 6 11.75 -9.30 29.43
CA ILE A 6 12.12 -9.20 28.02
C ILE A 6 11.12 -8.26 27.35
N LEU A 7 11.34 -6.95 27.43
CA LEU A 7 10.42 -5.93 26.92
C LEU A 7 10.98 -5.38 25.61
N ASN A 8 10.99 -6.20 24.55
CA ASN A 8 10.99 -5.73 23.14
C ASN A 8 10.91 -6.90 22.13
N CYS A 9 10.18 -7.97 22.43
CA CYS A 9 9.88 -9.04 21.45
C CYS A 9 8.40 -9.40 21.40
N ASN A 10 7.50 -8.43 21.64
CA ASN A 10 6.05 -8.67 21.57
C ASN A 10 5.26 -7.39 21.24
N PHE A 11 5.77 -6.56 20.33
CA PHE A 11 4.84 -5.73 19.57
C PHE A 11 4.25 -6.63 18.48
N LEU A 12 3.30 -7.47 18.87
CA LEU A 12 2.38 -8.17 17.98
C LEU A 12 1.51 -7.09 17.32
N THR A 13 2.11 -6.24 16.47
CA THR A 13 1.35 -5.49 15.47
C THR A 13 0.61 -6.56 14.67
N SER A 14 -0.72 -6.56 14.73
CA SER A 14 -1.51 -7.41 13.85
C SER A 14 -1.00 -7.22 12.42
N ASN A 15 -0.89 -8.30 11.63
CA ASN A 15 -0.60 -8.18 10.20
C ASN A 15 -1.53 -7.17 9.52
N GLU A 16 -2.76 -6.98 10.03
CA GLU A 16 -3.68 -5.94 9.57
C GLU A 16 -3.19 -4.52 9.84
N GLN A 17 -2.52 -4.25 10.97
CA GLN A 17 -1.95 -2.92 11.25
C GLN A 17 -0.71 -2.64 10.40
N LEU A 18 0.11 -3.68 10.17
CA LEU A 18 1.25 -3.60 9.27
C LEU A 18 0.79 -3.35 7.83
N CYS A 19 -0.23 -4.10 7.39
CA CYS A 19 -0.84 -3.91 6.07
C CYS A 19 -1.65 -2.61 5.97
N ALA A 20 -2.25 -2.10 7.04
CA ALA A 20 -3.02 -0.86 7.00
C ALA A 20 -2.13 0.32 6.54
N LYS A 21 -0.88 0.37 7.02
CA LYS A 21 0.08 1.39 6.61
C LYS A 21 0.48 1.24 5.14
N ASP A 22 0.74 0.01 4.69
CA ASP A 22 1.06 -0.26 3.27
C ASP A 22 -0.13 0.00 2.35
N MET A 23 -1.35 -0.33 2.78
CA MET A 23 -2.61 -0.03 2.08
C MET A 23 -2.81 1.48 1.97
N GLU A 24 -2.55 2.23 3.05
CA GLU A 24 -2.61 3.68 3.05
C GLU A 24 -1.56 4.30 2.10
N GLU A 25 -0.36 3.74 2.06
CA GLU A 25 0.69 4.17 1.14
C GLU A 25 0.31 3.92 -0.33
N PHE A 26 -0.27 2.75 -0.61
CA PHE A 26 -0.82 2.43 -1.92
C PHE A 26 -1.95 3.39 -2.31
N ASP A 27 -2.93 3.60 -1.41
CA ASP A 27 -4.10 4.45 -1.64
C ASP A 27 -3.73 5.95 -1.77
N LYS A 28 -2.58 6.36 -1.25
CA LYS A 28 -2.00 7.70 -1.51
C LYS A 28 -1.27 7.77 -2.85
N CYS A 29 -0.48 6.74 -3.17
CA CYS A 29 0.33 6.71 -4.37
C CYS A 29 -0.51 6.58 -5.65
N PHE A 30 -1.44 5.63 -5.67
CA PHE A 30 -2.18 5.22 -6.85
C PHE A 30 -3.01 6.35 -7.49
N PRO A 31 -3.90 7.06 -6.76
CA PRO A 31 -4.67 8.15 -7.35
C PRO A 31 -3.79 9.33 -7.77
N VAL A 32 -2.73 9.65 -7.02
CA VAL A 32 -1.79 10.74 -7.39
C VAL A 32 -1.10 10.40 -8.72
N LEU A 33 -0.68 9.15 -8.90
CA LEU A 33 -0.02 8.71 -10.12
C LEU A 33 -0.98 8.71 -11.31
N LEU A 34 -2.25 8.32 -11.13
CA LEU A 34 -3.26 8.42 -12.18
C LEU A 34 -3.57 9.87 -12.55
N LEU A 35 -3.74 10.76 -11.57
CA LEU A 35 -3.99 12.19 -11.81
C LEU A 35 -2.83 12.89 -12.54
N ALA A 36 -1.60 12.41 -12.38
CA ALA A 36 -0.44 12.93 -13.11
C ALA A 36 -0.44 12.54 -14.60
N ILE A 37 -1.29 11.60 -15.02
CA ILE A 37 -1.33 11.09 -16.39
C ILE A 37 -2.46 11.78 -17.16
N PRO A 38 -2.17 12.45 -18.29
CA PRO A 38 -3.19 13.09 -19.10
C PRO A 38 -4.21 12.06 -19.59
N GLY A 39 -5.51 12.31 -19.34
CA GLY A 39 -6.60 11.40 -19.71
C GLY A 39 -7.06 10.46 -18.60
N CYS A 40 -6.37 10.44 -17.45
CA CYS A 40 -6.69 9.64 -16.26
C CYS A 40 -7.31 10.45 -15.11
N VAL A 41 -7.93 11.59 -15.45
CA VAL A 41 -8.41 12.60 -14.48
C VAL A 41 -9.60 12.10 -13.68
N ASP A 42 -10.31 11.09 -14.19
CA ASP A 42 -11.39 10.45 -13.46
C ASP A 42 -10.84 9.23 -12.69
N PRO A 43 -11.05 9.14 -11.36
CA PRO A 43 -10.62 7.98 -10.58
C PRO A 43 -11.37 6.70 -10.97
N SER A 44 -12.45 6.80 -11.76
CA SER A 44 -12.98 5.64 -12.46
C SER A 44 -11.97 5.18 -13.52
N LEU A 45 -11.36 4.02 -13.25
CA LEU A 45 -10.39 3.29 -14.08
C LEU A 45 -10.83 3.09 -15.55
N ASN A 46 -12.07 3.43 -15.87
CA ASN A 46 -12.71 3.33 -17.18
C ASN A 46 -12.16 4.35 -18.19
N THR A 47 -11.54 5.44 -17.73
CA THR A 47 -10.95 6.46 -18.61
C THR A 47 -9.45 6.23 -18.86
N CYS A 48 -8.78 5.50 -17.98
CA CYS A 48 -7.38 5.12 -18.11
C CYS A 48 -7.19 3.86 -18.95
N GLY A 49 -6.20 3.86 -19.83
CA GLY A 49 -5.77 2.63 -20.51
C GLY A 49 -5.32 1.57 -19.49
N ILE A 50 -5.66 0.30 -19.74
CA ILE A 50 -5.33 -0.83 -18.84
C ILE A 50 -3.83 -0.87 -18.54
N ALA A 51 -2.97 -0.62 -19.53
CA ALA A 51 -1.53 -0.58 -19.35
C ALA A 51 -1.09 0.50 -18.35
N VAL A 52 -1.75 1.66 -18.36
CA VAL A 52 -1.48 2.76 -17.42
C VAL A 52 -1.87 2.36 -16.01
N VAL A 53 -3.06 1.78 -15.85
CA VAL A 53 -3.57 1.30 -14.57
C VAL A 53 -2.64 0.26 -13.96
N GLU A 54 -2.25 -0.77 -14.72
CA GLU A 54 -1.39 -1.83 -14.22
C GLU A 54 0.02 -1.33 -13.91
N THR A 55 0.57 -0.43 -14.74
CA THR A 55 1.86 0.21 -14.44
C THR A 55 1.81 1.02 -13.15
N ALA A 56 0.73 1.78 -12.95
CA ALA A 56 0.54 2.57 -11.74
C ALA A 56 0.39 1.69 -10.49
N LYS A 57 -0.34 0.57 -10.60
CA LYS A 57 -0.43 -0.43 -9.53
C LYS A 57 0.95 -1.00 -9.19
N GLU A 58 1.74 -1.37 -10.19
CA GLU A 58 3.05 -1.98 -9.96
C GLU A 58 4.02 -1.02 -9.28
N ILE A 59 4.05 0.25 -9.72
CA ILE A 59 4.86 1.30 -9.09
C ILE A 59 4.45 1.50 -7.62
N CYS A 60 3.15 1.57 -7.34
CA CYS A 60 2.64 1.80 -5.98
C CYS A 60 2.74 0.56 -5.08
N ARG A 61 2.57 -0.65 -5.62
CA ARG A 61 2.86 -1.91 -4.91
C ARG A 61 4.34 -1.98 -4.54
N GLY A 62 5.24 -1.53 -5.43
CA GLY A 62 6.67 -1.46 -5.16
C GLY A 62 7.06 -0.59 -3.95
N ARG A 63 6.19 0.34 -3.52
CA ARG A 63 6.38 1.16 -2.32
C ARG A 63 5.93 0.49 -1.04
N MET A 64 5.03 -0.50 -1.13
CA MET A 64 4.60 -1.28 0.03
C MET A 64 5.76 -2.12 0.56
N GLN A 65 5.93 -2.11 1.89
CA GLN A 65 7.04 -2.75 2.57
C GLN A 65 6.87 -4.27 2.69
N PHE A 66 5.62 -4.75 2.81
CA PHE A 66 5.30 -6.15 3.01
C PHE A 66 4.64 -6.77 1.79
N ASP A 67 5.29 -7.77 1.19
CA ASP A 67 4.74 -8.52 0.05
C ASP A 67 3.41 -9.23 0.39
N SER A 68 3.22 -9.65 1.64
CA SER A 68 1.96 -10.24 2.12
C SER A 68 0.78 -9.28 1.98
N CYS A 69 1.02 -7.97 2.06
CA CYS A 69 0.01 -6.94 1.93
C CYS A 69 -0.27 -6.59 0.46
N ARG A 70 0.68 -6.82 -0.45
CA ARG A 70 0.50 -6.62 -1.89
C ARG A 70 -0.56 -7.52 -2.50
N ALA A 71 -0.75 -8.73 -1.95
CA ALA A 71 -1.75 -9.68 -2.42
C ALA A 71 -3.21 -9.20 -2.23
N HIS A 72 -3.44 -8.14 -1.44
CA HIS A 72 -4.77 -7.57 -1.19
C HIS A 72 -5.21 -6.50 -2.20
N ARG A 73 -4.38 -6.14 -3.20
CA ARG A 73 -4.68 -5.12 -4.23
C ARG A 73 -4.31 -5.61 -5.60
#